data_AF-A0A0F5J8I5-F1
#
_entry.id   AF-A0A0F5J8I5-F1
#
_cell.length_a   1.000
_cell.length_b   1.000
_cell.length_c   1.000
_cell.angle_alpha   90.00
_cell.angle_beta   90.00
_cell.angle_gamma   90.00
#
_symmetry.space_group_name_H-M   'P 1'
#
loop_
_entity.id
_entity.type
_entity.pdbx_description
1 polymer ?
#
loop_
_entity_poly.entity_id
_entity_poly.type
_entity_poly.pdbx_seq_one_letter_code
_entity_poly.pdbx_strand_id
1 'polypeptide(L)'
;MKPKENYVSRAELPMKDCVLTLQSNAKINVLYAEKGRGLLERIGREGMNEAFADEIRSYISECTCKVGLMNSIRKPFTAKLTELQKQFVTLEKGIDPAEKGSPAYEAANMLRAYLKKQMNEANARAFQLQKNRDRTGKRIAGRDDLTEEEKAQALQKADSRLLAGQASLRLDEVAADLVPVVTEPEGYIDLLRFWWQELGRNLSDDDLERIFRPMLSYAKKQARKGVKVDSVYVAYLPEPKIGKIA
;
A
#
# COMPACT_ATOMS: atom_id res chain seq x y z
N MET A 1 22.95 7.08 -45.32
CA MET A 1 22.57 7.12 -43.88
C MET A 1 21.08 7.41 -43.79
N LYS A 2 20.33 6.60 -43.03
CA LYS A 2 18.87 6.69 -42.92
C LYS A 2 18.45 7.94 -42.12
N PRO A 3 17.25 8.45 -42.38
CA PRO A 3 16.23 8.43 -41.33
C PRO A 3 15.06 7.53 -41.72
N LYS A 4 14.76 6.57 -40.84
CA LYS A 4 13.43 5.97 -40.74
C LYS A 4 12.61 6.91 -39.86
N GLU A 5 11.48 7.39 -40.37
CA GLU A 5 10.32 7.68 -39.53
C GLU A 5 9.10 7.85 -40.44
N ASN A 6 8.53 6.72 -40.87
CA ASN A 6 7.10 6.70 -41.20
C ASN A 6 6.34 6.64 -39.87
N TYR A 7 6.32 7.76 -39.15
CA TYR A 7 5.37 7.98 -38.06
C TYR A 7 4.04 8.30 -38.74
N VAL A 8 3.21 7.28 -38.93
CA VAL A 8 1.82 7.49 -39.35
C VAL A 8 1.21 8.42 -38.30
N SER A 9 0.87 9.64 -38.73
CA SER A 9 0.28 10.67 -37.88
C SER A 9 -0.94 10.09 -37.17
N ARG A 10 -0.83 10.00 -35.84
CA ARG A 10 -1.83 9.52 -34.89
C ARG A 10 -2.88 10.62 -34.69
N ALA A 11 -3.47 11.03 -35.80
CA ALA A 11 -4.38 12.15 -35.91
C ALA A 11 -5.51 12.03 -34.90
N GLU A 12 -5.79 13.17 -34.28
CA GLU A 12 -6.78 13.43 -33.26
C GLU A 12 -8.13 12.75 -33.58
N LEU A 13 -8.43 11.62 -32.96
CA LEU A 13 -9.78 11.07 -32.97
C LEU A 13 -10.67 12.02 -32.16
N PRO A 14 -11.71 12.63 -32.75
CA PRO A 14 -12.62 13.53 -32.04
C PRO A 14 -13.22 12.83 -30.82
N MET A 15 -13.24 13.49 -29.65
CA MET A 15 -13.91 12.94 -28.45
C MET A 15 -15.41 12.64 -28.68
N LYS A 16 -16.03 13.28 -29.68
CA LYS A 16 -17.38 12.95 -30.16
C LYS A 16 -17.51 11.48 -30.58
N ASP A 17 -16.47 10.88 -31.15
CA ASP A 17 -16.45 9.49 -31.59
C ASP A 17 -16.32 8.51 -30.41
N CYS A 18 -15.74 8.97 -29.29
CA CYS A 18 -15.72 8.23 -28.02
C CYS A 18 -17.15 8.04 -27.47
N VAL A 19 -17.96 9.11 -27.49
CA VAL A 19 -19.35 9.05 -27.01
C VAL A 19 -20.19 8.11 -27.88
N LEU A 20 -20.04 8.18 -29.21
CA LEU A 20 -20.73 7.27 -30.13
C LEU A 20 -20.30 5.81 -29.91
N THR A 21 -19.00 5.57 -29.69
CA THR A 21 -18.46 4.25 -29.35
C THR A 21 -19.09 3.72 -28.06
N LEU A 22 -19.19 4.54 -27.03
CA LEU A 22 -19.79 4.17 -25.75
C LEU A 22 -21.27 3.79 -25.91
N GLN A 23 -22.03 4.56 -26.70
CA GLN A 23 -23.42 4.26 -27.01
C GLN A 23 -23.57 2.94 -27.78
N SER A 24 -22.70 2.66 -28.75
CA SER A 24 -22.69 1.38 -29.48
C SER A 24 -22.40 0.21 -28.55
N ASN A 25 -21.40 0.37 -27.67
CA ASN A 25 -21.05 -0.61 -26.64
C ASN A 25 -22.22 -0.88 -25.67
N ALA A 26 -22.96 0.15 -25.28
CA ALA A 26 -24.14 0.00 -24.43
C ALA A 26 -25.24 -0.84 -25.12
N LYS A 27 -25.48 -0.63 -26.42
CA LYS A 27 -26.43 -1.45 -27.20
C LYS A 27 -26.00 -2.91 -27.27
N ILE A 28 -24.71 -3.17 -27.53
CA ILE A 28 -24.15 -4.54 -27.55
C ILE A 28 -24.29 -5.19 -26.16
N ASN A 29 -24.02 -4.45 -25.09
CA ASN A 29 -24.14 -4.95 -23.73
C ASN A 29 -25.58 -5.39 -23.42
N VAL A 30 -26.58 -4.55 -23.72
CA VAL A 30 -28.00 -4.87 -23.50
C VAL A 30 -28.37 -6.15 -24.26
N LEU A 31 -28.05 -6.23 -25.55
CA LEU A 31 -28.37 -7.40 -26.40
C LEU A 31 -27.80 -8.70 -25.83
N TYR A 32 -26.51 -8.72 -25.48
CA TYR A 32 -25.86 -9.94 -25.00
C TYR A 32 -26.22 -10.27 -23.54
N ALA A 33 -26.57 -9.27 -22.73
CA ALA A 33 -27.09 -9.48 -21.39
C ALA A 33 -28.50 -10.10 -21.43
N GLU A 34 -29.36 -9.65 -22.35
CA GLU A 34 -30.69 -10.25 -22.58
C GLU A 34 -30.57 -11.69 -23.08
N LYS A 35 -29.71 -11.94 -24.08
CA LYS A 35 -29.42 -13.31 -24.57
C LYS A 35 -28.95 -14.22 -23.42
N GLY A 36 -28.05 -13.74 -22.58
CA GLY A 36 -27.55 -14.49 -21.42
C GLY A 36 -28.63 -14.77 -20.38
N ARG A 37 -29.43 -13.76 -20.02
CA ARG A 37 -30.56 -13.94 -19.10
C ARG A 37 -31.56 -14.97 -19.61
N GLY A 38 -31.96 -14.89 -20.88
CA GLY A 38 -32.88 -15.87 -21.46
C GLY A 38 -32.32 -17.30 -21.46
N LEU A 39 -31.01 -17.46 -21.70
CA LEU A 39 -30.35 -18.76 -21.59
C LEU A 39 -30.36 -19.28 -20.14
N LEU A 40 -30.01 -18.43 -19.17
CA LEU A 40 -30.01 -18.79 -17.74
C LEU A 40 -31.41 -19.12 -17.22
N GLU A 41 -32.45 -18.41 -17.67
CA GLU A 41 -33.84 -18.70 -17.33
C GLU A 41 -34.30 -20.06 -17.86
N ARG A 42 -33.93 -20.41 -19.10
CA ARG A 42 -34.21 -21.75 -19.68
C ARG A 42 -33.52 -22.84 -18.87
N ILE A 43 -32.23 -22.66 -18.57
CA ILE A 43 -31.45 -23.61 -17.74
C ILE A 43 -32.05 -23.73 -16.33
N GLY A 44 -32.54 -22.64 -15.74
CA GLY A 44 -33.20 -22.64 -14.44
C GLY A 44 -34.49 -23.46 -14.40
N ARG A 45 -35.19 -23.59 -15.54
CA ARG A 45 -36.42 -24.40 -15.66
C ARG A 45 -36.16 -25.85 -16.03
N GLU A 46 -35.23 -26.09 -16.96
CA GLU A 46 -35.03 -27.40 -17.59
C GLU A 46 -33.84 -28.18 -17.00
N GLY A 47 -33.01 -27.52 -16.19
CA GLY A 47 -31.78 -28.08 -15.65
C GLY A 47 -30.62 -28.06 -16.65
N MET A 48 -29.41 -28.23 -16.15
CA MET A 48 -28.20 -28.26 -16.98
C MET A 48 -28.08 -29.59 -17.73
N ASN A 49 -27.80 -29.53 -19.04
CA ASN A 49 -27.58 -30.70 -19.90
C ASN A 49 -26.50 -30.40 -20.96
N GLU A 50 -26.13 -31.38 -21.79
CA GLU A 50 -25.05 -31.22 -22.77
C GLU A 50 -25.38 -30.18 -23.86
N ALA A 51 -26.64 -30.10 -24.29
CA ALA A 51 -27.08 -29.09 -25.26
C ALA A 51 -26.93 -27.67 -24.70
N PHE A 52 -27.35 -27.45 -23.44
CA PHE A 52 -27.13 -26.18 -22.74
C PHE A 52 -25.64 -25.91 -22.49
N ALA A 53 -24.82 -26.94 -22.25
CA ALA A 53 -23.38 -26.79 -22.14
C ALA A 53 -22.77 -26.23 -23.43
N ASP A 54 -23.18 -26.75 -24.59
CA ASP A 54 -22.78 -26.21 -25.90
C ASP A 54 -23.31 -24.79 -26.16
N GLU A 55 -24.58 -24.53 -25.84
CA GLU A 55 -25.16 -23.18 -25.96
C GLU A 55 -24.39 -22.16 -25.09
N ILE A 56 -24.05 -22.53 -23.84
CA ILE A 56 -23.25 -21.69 -22.93
C ILE A 56 -21.85 -21.47 -23.49
N ARG A 57 -21.18 -22.52 -23.98
CA ARG A 57 -19.85 -22.40 -24.58
C ARG A 57 -19.87 -21.43 -25.76
N SER A 58 -20.85 -21.56 -26.65
CA SER A 58 -21.03 -20.65 -27.80
C SER A 58 -21.32 -19.22 -27.34
N TYR A 59 -22.23 -19.03 -26.39
CA TYR A 59 -22.54 -17.72 -25.82
C TYR A 59 -21.31 -17.03 -25.21
N ILE A 60 -20.51 -17.78 -24.43
CA ILE A 60 -19.26 -17.27 -23.85
C ILE A 60 -18.27 -16.88 -24.96
N SER A 61 -18.18 -17.68 -26.03
CA SER A 61 -17.33 -17.38 -27.21
C SER A 61 -17.70 -16.04 -27.83
N GLU A 62 -18.98 -15.87 -28.19
CA GLU A 62 -19.46 -14.65 -28.82
C GLU A 62 -19.26 -13.43 -27.92
N CYS A 63 -19.57 -13.55 -26.63
CA CYS A 63 -19.32 -12.52 -25.62
C CYS A 63 -17.84 -12.12 -25.59
N THR A 64 -16.93 -13.10 -25.60
CA THR A 64 -15.48 -12.87 -25.61
C THR A 64 -15.05 -12.09 -26.85
N CYS A 65 -15.53 -12.47 -28.02
CA CYS A 65 -15.28 -11.77 -29.28
C CYS A 65 -15.79 -10.32 -29.26
N LYS A 66 -17.03 -10.09 -28.78
CA LYS A 66 -17.60 -8.75 -28.69
C LYS A 66 -16.86 -7.87 -27.71
N VAL A 67 -16.51 -8.39 -26.53
CA VAL A 67 -15.68 -7.67 -25.55
C VAL A 67 -14.32 -7.32 -26.16
N GLY A 68 -13.70 -8.23 -26.91
CA GLY A 68 -12.45 -7.97 -27.64
C GLY A 68 -12.56 -6.81 -28.64
N LEU A 69 -13.64 -6.77 -29.42
CA LEU A 69 -13.93 -5.68 -30.36
C LEU A 69 -14.17 -4.35 -29.62
N MET A 70 -15.04 -4.34 -28.61
CA MET A 70 -15.33 -3.16 -27.78
C MET A 70 -14.05 -2.60 -27.15
N ASN A 71 -13.17 -3.48 -26.65
CA ASN A 71 -11.87 -3.12 -26.10
C ASN A 71 -10.95 -2.50 -27.15
N SER A 72 -10.91 -3.06 -28.36
CA SER A 72 -10.07 -2.56 -29.45
C SER A 72 -10.48 -1.17 -29.91
N ILE A 73 -11.78 -0.91 -30.05
CA ILE A 73 -12.31 0.40 -30.45
C ILE A 73 -12.13 1.45 -29.34
N ARG A 74 -12.37 1.10 -28.06
CA ARG A 74 -12.18 2.07 -26.95
C ARG A 74 -10.72 2.39 -26.65
N LYS A 75 -9.79 1.48 -27.00
CA LYS A 75 -8.36 1.58 -26.67
C LYS A 75 -7.72 2.92 -27.02
N PRO A 76 -7.83 3.47 -28.26
CA PRO A 76 -7.23 4.76 -28.59
C PRO A 76 -7.73 5.91 -27.69
N PHE A 77 -9.03 5.97 -27.39
CA PHE A 77 -9.59 7.02 -26.52
C PHE A 77 -9.08 6.89 -25.09
N THR A 78 -9.18 5.69 -24.51
CA THR A 78 -8.71 5.44 -23.15
C THR A 78 -7.19 5.67 -23.03
N ALA A 79 -6.41 5.34 -24.05
CA ALA A 79 -4.97 5.61 -24.07
C ALA A 79 -4.68 7.11 -24.04
N LYS A 80 -5.45 7.93 -24.77
CA LYS A 80 -5.29 9.40 -24.74
C LYS A 80 -5.68 9.99 -23.40
N LEU A 81 -6.79 9.52 -22.81
CA LEU A 81 -7.19 9.94 -21.47
C LEU A 81 -6.16 9.54 -20.41
N THR A 82 -5.59 8.33 -20.50
CA THR A 82 -4.48 7.90 -19.63
C THR A 82 -3.22 8.75 -19.86
N GLU A 83 -2.92 9.16 -21.09
CA GLU A 83 -1.81 10.07 -21.37
C GLU A 83 -2.02 11.43 -20.69
N LEU A 84 -3.22 12.02 -20.82
CA LEU A 84 -3.56 13.28 -20.13
C LEU A 84 -3.50 13.10 -18.60
N GLN A 85 -4.07 12.02 -18.07
CA GLN A 85 -4.00 11.69 -16.65
C GLN A 85 -2.54 11.59 -16.17
N LYS A 86 -1.66 10.96 -16.95
CA LYS A 86 -0.23 10.88 -16.62
C LYS A 86 0.43 12.25 -16.59
N GLN A 87 0.04 13.17 -17.47
CA GLN A 87 0.58 14.54 -17.45
C GLN A 87 0.17 15.27 -16.17
N PHE A 88 -1.10 15.19 -15.76
CA PHE A 88 -1.55 15.73 -14.47
C PHE A 88 -0.76 15.12 -13.30
N VAL A 89 -0.71 13.79 -13.23
CA VAL A 89 0.03 13.07 -12.17
C VAL A 89 1.51 13.44 -12.14
N THR A 90 2.12 13.69 -13.30
CA THR A 90 3.53 14.10 -13.39
C THR A 90 3.73 15.50 -12.81
N LEU A 91 2.84 16.44 -13.12
CA LEU A 91 2.90 17.79 -12.57
C LEU A 91 2.67 17.79 -11.05
N GLU A 92 1.70 17.01 -10.57
CA GLU A 92 1.43 16.82 -9.14
C GLU A 92 2.64 16.24 -8.40
N LYS A 93 3.20 15.13 -8.92
CA LYS A 93 4.43 14.51 -8.38
C LYS A 93 5.62 15.46 -8.35
N GLY A 94 5.70 16.40 -9.30
CA GLY A 94 6.76 17.40 -9.36
C GLY A 94 6.85 18.30 -8.12
N ILE A 95 5.77 18.40 -7.34
CA ILE A 95 5.70 19.22 -6.11
C ILE A 95 5.22 18.44 -4.88
N ASP A 96 4.92 17.15 -5.02
CA ASP A 96 4.38 16.32 -3.94
C ASP A 96 5.46 16.06 -2.86
N PRO A 97 5.24 16.45 -1.59
CA PRO A 97 6.15 16.18 -0.48
C PRO A 97 6.40 14.70 -0.18
N ALA A 98 5.56 13.80 -0.70
CA ALA A 98 5.72 12.34 -0.58
C ALA A 98 6.48 11.73 -1.77
N GLU A 99 6.61 12.43 -2.90
CA GLU A 99 7.32 11.92 -4.08
C GLU A 99 8.82 12.09 -3.94
N LYS A 100 9.55 10.97 -3.87
CA LYS A 100 11.01 10.97 -3.78
C LYS A 100 11.64 11.72 -4.96
N GLY A 101 12.46 12.72 -4.66
CA GLY A 101 13.15 13.56 -5.66
C GLY A 101 12.42 14.85 -6.04
N SER A 102 11.20 15.08 -5.55
CA SER A 102 10.56 16.40 -5.68
C SER A 102 11.26 17.43 -4.76
N PRO A 103 11.25 18.73 -5.08
CA PRO A 103 11.82 19.76 -4.21
C PRO A 103 11.18 19.77 -2.81
N ALA A 104 9.88 19.51 -2.71
CA ALA A 104 9.16 19.46 -1.43
C ALA A 104 9.59 18.25 -0.58
N TYR A 105 9.78 17.09 -1.20
CA TYR A 105 10.29 15.89 -0.53
C TYR A 105 11.72 16.11 0.00
N GLU A 106 12.59 16.70 -0.81
CA GLU A 106 13.97 16.99 -0.39
C GLU A 106 14.01 18.03 0.74
N ALA A 107 13.23 19.10 0.65
CA ALA A 107 13.08 20.07 1.73
C ALA A 107 12.55 19.43 3.02
N ALA A 108 11.55 18.56 2.93
CA ALA A 108 11.01 17.81 4.06
C ALA A 108 12.07 16.89 4.68
N ASN A 109 12.92 16.24 3.87
CA ASN A 109 14.02 15.42 4.38
C ASN A 109 15.09 16.24 5.10
N MET A 110 15.46 17.41 4.56
CA MET A 110 16.38 18.33 5.22
C MET A 110 15.83 18.79 6.56
N LEU A 111 14.53 19.13 6.61
CA LEU A 111 13.86 19.50 7.86
C LEU A 111 13.84 18.33 8.86
N ARG A 112 13.46 17.12 8.43
CA ARG A 112 13.51 15.91 9.30
C ARG A 112 14.91 15.66 9.84
N ALA A 113 15.95 15.82 9.02
CA ALA A 113 17.34 15.66 9.46
C ALA A 113 17.74 16.71 10.50
N TYR A 114 17.34 17.98 10.30
CA TYR A 114 17.55 19.04 11.28
C TYR A 114 16.83 18.77 12.60
N LEU A 115 15.54 18.40 12.54
CA LEU A 115 14.74 18.03 13.71
C LEU A 115 15.34 16.83 14.45
N LYS A 116 15.79 15.80 13.73
CA LYS A 116 16.48 14.65 14.33
C LYS A 116 17.79 15.06 15.01
N LYS A 117 18.53 16.02 14.45
CA LYS A 117 19.73 16.57 15.08
C LYS A 117 19.38 17.28 16.38
N GLN A 118 18.33 18.11 16.40
CA GLN A 118 17.85 18.76 17.63
C GLN A 118 17.46 17.75 18.70
N MET A 119 16.74 16.68 18.35
CA MET A 119 16.42 15.59 19.28
C MET A 119 17.69 14.94 19.87
N ASN A 120 18.68 14.65 19.04
CA ASN A 120 19.95 14.07 19.49
C ASN A 120 20.73 15.01 20.42
N GLU A 121 20.75 16.30 20.11
CA GLU A 121 21.38 17.32 20.96
C GLU A 121 20.66 17.48 22.30
N ALA A 122 19.33 17.52 22.30
CA ALA A 122 18.53 17.56 23.52
C ALA A 122 18.77 16.32 24.39
N ASN A 123 18.80 15.12 23.80
CA ASN A 123 19.13 13.88 24.49
C ASN A 123 20.55 13.89 25.08
N ALA A 124 21.54 14.39 24.32
CA ALA A 124 22.91 14.53 24.80
C ALA A 124 23.00 15.54 25.97
N ARG A 125 22.31 16.68 25.89
CA ARG A 125 22.24 17.67 26.97
C ARG A 125 21.58 17.10 28.21
N ALA A 126 20.46 16.37 28.07
CA ALA A 126 19.80 15.69 29.18
C ALA A 126 20.75 14.71 29.88
N PHE A 127 21.50 13.92 29.11
CA PHE A 127 22.52 13.01 29.64
C PHE A 127 23.64 13.76 30.39
N GLN A 128 24.12 14.88 29.86
CA GLN A 128 25.15 15.69 30.53
C GLN A 128 24.64 16.33 31.83
N LEU A 129 23.41 16.84 31.85
CA LEU A 129 22.80 17.38 33.07
C LEU A 129 22.75 16.31 34.17
N GLN A 130 22.33 15.09 33.83
CA GLN A 130 22.33 13.97 34.76
C GLN A 130 23.74 13.65 35.27
N LYS A 131 24.71 13.53 34.37
CA LYS A 131 26.11 13.26 34.72
C LYS A 131 26.72 14.34 35.61
N ASN A 132 26.39 15.61 35.38
CA ASN A 132 26.85 16.74 36.19
C ASN A 132 26.24 16.71 37.59
N ARG A 133 24.95 16.36 37.71
CA ARG A 133 24.29 16.12 38.98
C ARG A 133 24.97 15.01 39.76
N ASP A 134 25.22 13.86 39.12
CA ASP A 134 25.83 12.71 39.78
C ASP A 134 27.27 12.98 40.25
N ARG A 135 28.08 13.67 39.43
CA ARG A 135 29.43 14.12 39.84
C ARG A 135 29.38 15.09 41.01
N THR A 136 28.44 16.02 40.98
CA THR A 136 28.25 16.99 42.07
C THR A 136 27.86 16.27 43.35
N GLY A 137 26.95 15.30 43.28
CA GLY A 137 26.56 14.47 44.42
C GLY A 137 27.73 13.68 45.01
N LYS A 138 28.53 12.99 44.18
CA LYS A 138 29.74 12.29 44.65
C LYS A 138 30.73 13.22 45.36
N ARG A 139 30.92 14.44 44.82
CA ARG A 139 31.82 15.43 45.41
C ARG A 139 31.29 15.98 46.74
N ILE A 140 29.98 16.15 46.89
CA ILE A 140 29.36 16.60 48.15
C ILE A 140 29.44 15.48 49.20
N ALA A 141 29.18 14.23 48.82
CA ALA A 141 29.22 13.08 49.73
C ALA A 141 30.63 12.85 50.32
N GLY A 142 31.68 13.06 49.53
CA GLY A 142 33.07 12.91 49.98
C GLY A 142 33.68 14.12 50.69
N ARG A 143 32.87 15.11 51.12
CA ARG A 143 33.33 16.26 51.89
C ARG A 143 33.07 16.06 53.38
N ASP A 144 34.14 15.89 54.14
CA ASP A 144 34.08 15.72 55.60
C ASP A 144 33.98 17.07 56.35
N ASP A 145 34.23 18.17 55.64
CA ASP A 145 34.16 19.55 56.15
C ASP A 145 32.74 20.12 56.24
N LEU A 146 31.74 19.42 55.68
CA LEU A 146 30.34 19.86 55.64
C LEU A 146 29.47 19.07 56.60
N THR A 147 28.57 19.76 57.30
CA THR A 147 27.48 19.12 58.06
C THR A 147 26.48 18.44 57.12
N GLU A 148 25.71 17.49 57.66
CA GLU A 148 24.70 16.77 56.86
C GLU A 148 23.61 17.71 56.31
N GLU A 149 23.24 18.76 57.06
CA GLU A 149 22.30 19.78 56.59
C GLU A 149 22.86 20.60 55.42
N GLU A 150 24.15 20.98 55.46
CA GLU A 150 24.80 21.68 54.36
C GLU A 150 24.96 20.80 53.11
N LYS A 151 25.27 19.50 53.29
CA LYS A 151 25.29 18.51 52.19
C LYS A 151 23.90 18.37 51.56
N ALA A 152 22.85 18.29 52.38
CA ALA A 152 21.47 18.20 51.91
C ALA A 152 21.05 19.46 51.12
N GLN A 153 21.37 20.65 51.61
CA GLN A 153 21.09 21.90 50.88
C GLN A 153 21.88 22.00 49.56
N ALA A 154 23.14 21.56 49.54
CA ALA A 154 23.96 21.55 48.33
C ALA A 154 23.43 20.57 47.28
N LEU A 155 22.95 19.39 47.71
CA LEU A 155 22.28 18.42 46.85
C LEU A 155 20.96 18.97 46.30
N GLN A 156 20.14 19.60 47.14
CA GLN A 156 18.88 20.21 46.71
C GLN A 156 19.12 21.29 45.64
N LYS A 157 20.16 22.12 45.80
CA LYS A 157 20.55 23.10 44.77
C LYS A 157 20.99 22.43 43.46
N ALA A 158 21.71 21.31 43.53
CA ALA A 158 22.11 20.54 42.35
C ALA A 158 20.89 19.92 41.65
N ASP A 159 19.94 19.38 42.40
CA ASP A 159 18.70 18.80 41.88
C ASP A 159 17.79 19.87 41.26
N SER A 160 17.66 21.05 41.88
CA SER A 160 16.92 22.18 41.29
C SER A 160 17.51 22.62 39.94
N ARG A 161 18.84 22.62 39.79
CA ARG A 161 19.50 22.92 38.51
C ARG A 161 19.22 21.86 37.45
N LEU A 162 19.23 20.58 37.84
CA LEU A 162 18.86 19.47 36.94
C LEU A 162 17.41 19.61 36.47
N LEU A 163 16.48 19.83 37.40
CA LEU A 163 15.05 20.00 37.09
C LEU A 163 14.80 21.20 36.18
N ALA A 164 15.42 22.34 36.45
CA ALA A 164 15.30 23.53 35.60
C ALA A 164 15.84 23.26 34.18
N GLY A 165 16.98 22.58 34.07
CA GLY A 165 17.55 22.18 32.78
C GLY A 165 16.66 21.20 32.01
N GLN A 166 16.11 20.20 32.69
CA GLN A 166 15.18 19.23 32.08
C GLN A 166 13.86 19.88 31.66
N ALA A 167 13.32 20.81 32.46
CA ALA A 167 12.11 21.56 32.11
C ALA A 167 12.32 22.40 30.85
N SER A 168 13.49 23.07 30.73
CA SER A 168 13.84 23.80 29.50
C SER A 168 13.91 22.88 28.27
N LEU A 169 14.51 21.69 28.40
CA LEU A 169 14.60 20.75 27.28
C LEU A 169 13.24 20.19 26.84
N ARG A 170 12.28 20.05 27.77
CA ARG A 170 10.91 19.62 27.44
C ARG A 170 10.13 20.68 26.66
N LEU A 171 10.41 21.97 26.88
CA LEU A 171 9.78 23.05 26.12
C LEU A 171 10.21 23.04 24.65
N ASP A 172 11.44 22.61 24.38
CA ASP A 172 12.03 22.50 23.04
C ASP A 172 11.87 21.10 22.43
N GLU A 173 11.00 20.25 22.99
CA GLU A 173 10.84 18.87 22.52
C GLU A 173 10.23 18.81 21.12
N VAL A 174 10.90 18.09 20.23
CA VAL A 174 10.42 17.86 18.87
C VAL A 174 9.40 16.72 18.88
N ALA A 175 8.19 17.00 18.39
CA ALA A 175 7.15 15.98 18.21
C ALA A 175 7.63 14.86 17.27
N ALA A 176 7.42 13.60 17.68
CA ALA A 176 7.87 12.44 16.94
C ALA A 176 6.85 11.30 16.99
N ASP A 177 6.63 10.67 15.84
CA ASP A 177 5.84 9.45 15.73
C ASP A 177 6.74 8.21 15.82
N LEU A 178 6.21 7.13 16.39
CA LEU A 178 6.87 5.82 16.36
C LEU A 178 6.57 5.13 15.03
N VAL A 179 7.62 4.86 14.27
CA VAL A 179 7.53 4.15 12.99
C VAL A 179 8.12 2.74 13.15
N PRO A 180 7.37 1.66 12.84
CA PRO A 180 7.91 0.31 12.90
C PRO A 180 8.98 0.14 11.81
N VAL A 181 10.18 -0.31 12.21
CA VAL A 181 11.28 -0.63 11.30
C VAL A 181 11.58 -2.11 11.44
N VAL A 182 11.43 -2.85 10.35
CA VAL A 182 11.77 -4.28 10.29
C VAL A 182 13.29 -4.41 10.15
N THR A 183 13.93 -5.05 11.12
CA THR A 183 15.38 -5.26 11.13
C THR A 183 15.80 -6.61 10.53
N GLU A 184 14.91 -7.60 10.60
CA GLU A 184 15.13 -8.96 10.11
C GLU A 184 13.88 -9.47 9.36
N PRO A 185 14.00 -10.39 8.39
CA PRO A 185 12.86 -10.88 7.61
C PRO A 185 11.68 -11.39 8.44
N GLU A 186 11.95 -12.04 9.57
CA GLU A 186 10.95 -12.56 10.51
C GLU A 186 10.04 -11.46 11.06
N GLY A 187 10.52 -10.22 11.17
CA GLY A 187 9.72 -9.09 11.64
C GLY A 187 8.51 -8.78 10.76
N TYR A 188 8.54 -9.08 9.46
CA TYR A 188 7.35 -8.96 8.61
C TYR A 188 6.25 -9.95 9.00
N ILE A 189 6.63 -11.14 9.45
CA ILE A 189 5.68 -12.15 9.94
C ILE A 189 5.12 -11.71 11.30
N ASP A 190 5.92 -11.11 12.17
CA ASP A 190 5.44 -10.59 13.45
C ASP A 190 4.43 -9.44 13.25
N LEU A 191 4.70 -8.53 12.33
CA LEU A 191 3.74 -7.48 11.95
C LEU A 191 2.45 -8.06 11.35
N LEU A 192 2.56 -9.08 10.49
CA LEU A 192 1.40 -9.78 9.95
C LEU A 192 0.59 -10.49 11.06
N ARG A 193 1.25 -11.13 12.02
CA ARG A 193 0.60 -11.79 13.17
C ARG A 193 -0.13 -10.78 14.04
N PHE A 194 0.49 -9.64 14.35
CA PHE A 194 -0.12 -8.55 15.09
C PHE A 194 -1.38 -8.03 14.35
N TRP A 195 -1.24 -7.68 13.08
CA TRP A 195 -2.37 -7.23 12.26
C TRP A 195 -3.49 -8.27 12.17
N TRP A 196 -3.15 -9.55 12.04
CA TRP A 196 -4.11 -10.64 11.98
C TRP A 196 -4.94 -10.77 13.26
N GLN A 197 -4.29 -10.64 14.43
CA GLN A 197 -4.94 -10.75 15.73
C GLN A 197 -5.91 -9.58 15.99
N GLU A 198 -5.51 -8.36 15.62
CA GLU A 198 -6.29 -7.15 15.86
C GLU A 198 -7.40 -6.94 14.83
N LEU A 199 -7.14 -7.22 13.55
CA LEU A 199 -8.06 -6.90 12.45
C LEU A 199 -8.34 -8.10 11.55
N GLY A 200 -7.29 -8.75 11.04
CA GLY A 200 -7.40 -9.70 9.93
C GLY A 200 -8.41 -10.83 10.16
N ARG A 201 -8.40 -11.46 11.34
CA ARG A 201 -9.30 -12.60 11.64
C ARG A 201 -10.80 -12.28 11.64
N ASN A 202 -11.16 -10.99 11.73
CA ASN A 202 -12.55 -10.52 11.80
C ASN A 202 -13.06 -10.01 10.45
N LEU A 203 -12.24 -10.08 9.39
CA LEU A 203 -12.64 -9.71 8.03
C LEU A 203 -13.50 -10.79 7.39
N SER A 204 -14.28 -10.40 6.38
CA SER A 204 -15.01 -11.34 5.54
C SER A 204 -14.06 -12.14 4.64
N ASP A 205 -14.53 -13.30 4.17
CA ASP A 205 -13.76 -14.14 3.25
C ASP A 205 -13.38 -13.40 1.95
N ASP A 206 -14.28 -12.57 1.41
CA ASP A 206 -14.01 -11.76 0.21
C ASP A 206 -12.85 -10.77 0.41
N ASP A 207 -12.82 -10.10 1.56
CA ASP A 207 -11.73 -9.17 1.90
C ASP A 207 -10.43 -9.91 2.16
N LEU A 208 -10.49 -11.06 2.85
CA LEU A 208 -9.34 -11.92 3.08
C LEU A 208 -8.77 -12.46 1.76
N GLU A 209 -9.62 -12.94 0.86
CA GLU A 209 -9.18 -13.44 -0.44
C GLU A 209 -8.52 -12.32 -1.26
N ARG A 210 -9.05 -11.09 -1.18
CA ARG A 210 -8.46 -9.91 -1.84
C ARG A 210 -7.09 -9.56 -1.26
N ILE A 211 -6.94 -9.53 0.06
CA ILE A 211 -5.69 -9.19 0.75
C ILE A 211 -4.63 -10.27 0.51
N PHE A 212 -5.00 -11.54 0.63
CA PHE A 212 -4.10 -12.69 0.48
C PHE A 212 -3.99 -13.21 -0.96
N ARG A 213 -4.57 -12.51 -1.93
CA ARG A 213 -4.57 -12.92 -3.34
C ARG A 213 -3.19 -13.31 -3.89
N PRO A 214 -2.09 -12.58 -3.61
CA PRO A 214 -0.76 -12.98 -4.06
C PRO A 214 -0.32 -14.34 -3.48
N MET A 215 -0.58 -14.58 -2.19
CA MET A 215 -0.24 -15.82 -1.49
C MET A 215 -1.07 -17.00 -2.02
N LEU A 216 -2.37 -16.81 -2.18
CA LEU A 216 -3.28 -17.82 -2.76
C LEU A 216 -2.90 -18.15 -4.21
N SER A 217 -2.57 -17.14 -5.00
CA SER A 217 -2.13 -17.31 -6.39
C SER A 217 -0.82 -18.09 -6.48
N TYR A 218 0.13 -17.81 -5.59
CA TYR A 218 1.38 -18.55 -5.48
C TYR A 218 1.11 -20.01 -5.08
N ALA A 219 0.29 -20.27 -4.07
CA ALA A 219 -0.09 -21.61 -3.64
C ALA A 219 -0.78 -22.40 -4.78
N LYS A 220 -1.68 -21.77 -5.53
CA LYS A 220 -2.32 -22.36 -6.74
C LYS A 220 -1.28 -22.69 -7.81
N LYS A 221 -0.26 -21.85 -8.00
CA LYS A 221 0.84 -22.10 -8.96
C LYS A 221 1.73 -23.26 -8.52
N GLN A 222 2.03 -23.39 -7.22
CA GLN A 222 2.82 -24.50 -6.68
C GLN A 222 2.06 -25.82 -6.76
N ALA A 223 0.75 -25.81 -6.50
CA ALA A 223 -0.09 -27.00 -6.59
C ALA A 223 -0.10 -27.62 -7.99
N ARG A 224 0.00 -26.79 -9.05
CA ARG A 224 0.16 -27.27 -10.45
C ARG A 224 1.47 -28.03 -10.68
N LYS A 225 2.47 -27.80 -9.84
CA LYS A 225 3.76 -28.51 -9.84
C LYS A 225 3.78 -29.70 -8.86
N GLY A 226 2.64 -30.02 -8.25
CA GLY A 226 2.52 -31.09 -7.25
C GLY A 226 2.85 -30.66 -5.82
N VAL A 227 3.25 -29.41 -5.58
CA VAL A 227 3.57 -28.92 -4.23
C VAL A 227 2.35 -28.28 -3.59
N LYS A 228 1.84 -28.87 -2.52
CA LYS A 228 0.67 -28.40 -1.77
C LYS A 228 1.06 -28.05 -0.34
N VAL A 229 0.35 -27.09 0.23
CA VAL A 229 0.46 -26.79 1.67
C VAL A 229 -0.20 -27.94 2.44
N ASP A 230 0.53 -28.54 3.38
CA ASP A 230 -0.02 -29.52 4.32
C ASP A 230 -0.63 -28.77 5.52
N SER A 231 -1.96 -28.72 5.58
CA SER A 231 -2.71 -28.01 6.61
C SER A 231 -4.13 -28.52 6.69
N VAL A 232 -4.63 -28.72 7.91
CA VAL A 232 -6.05 -29.06 8.17
C VAL A 232 -7.02 -27.95 7.75
N TYR A 233 -6.52 -26.73 7.56
CA TYR A 233 -7.31 -25.56 7.19
C TYR A 233 -7.33 -25.27 5.68
N VAL A 234 -6.57 -26.02 4.87
CA VAL A 234 -6.43 -25.76 3.43
C VAL A 234 -6.69 -27.03 2.63
N ALA A 235 -7.76 -27.03 1.83
CA ALA A 235 -8.08 -28.11 0.90
C ALA A 235 -7.82 -27.69 -0.55
N TYR A 236 -7.29 -28.63 -1.35
CA TYR A 236 -7.13 -28.44 -2.79
C TYR A 236 -8.17 -29.26 -3.55
N LEU A 237 -9.23 -28.59 -3.99
CA LEU A 237 -10.35 -29.21 -4.71
C LEU A 237 -10.18 -29.06 -6.23
N PRO A 238 -10.60 -30.06 -7.02
CA PRO A 238 -10.58 -29.96 -8.48
C PRO A 238 -11.64 -28.96 -8.97
N GLU A 239 -11.22 -27.99 -9.78
CA GLU A 239 -12.12 -27.09 -10.50
C GLU A 239 -12.11 -27.43 -12.01
N PRO A 240 -13.28 -27.60 -12.65
CA PRO A 240 -13.33 -27.83 -14.09
C PRO A 240 -12.78 -26.63 -14.86
N LYS A 241 -11.96 -26.90 -15.88
CA LYS A 241 -11.48 -25.85 -16.78
C LYS A 241 -12.59 -25.52 -17.77
N ILE A 242 -13.16 -24.33 -17.64
CA ILE A 242 -13.92 -23.73 -18.73
C ILE A 242 -12.87 -23.34 -19.78
N GLY A 243 -12.82 -24.08 -20.90
CA GLY A 243 -11.76 -23.96 -21.90
C GLY A 243 -11.54 -22.50 -22.33
N LYS A 244 -10.28 -22.13 -22.61
CA LYS A 244 -10.02 -20.90 -23.36
C LYS A 244 -10.55 -21.14 -24.77
N ILE A 245 -11.62 -20.44 -25.11
CA ILE A 245 -12.17 -20.46 -26.45
C ILE A 245 -11.13 -19.79 -27.35
N ALA A 246 -10.70 -20.52 -28.39
CA ALA A 246 -9.68 -20.09 -29.34
C ALA A 246 -10.10 -18.83 -30.10
#